data_AF-A0AAD1S3B0-F1
#
_entry.id   AF-A0AAD1S3B0-F1
#
_cell.length_a   1.000
_cell.length_b   1.000
_cell.length_c   1.000
_cell.angle_alpha   90.00
_cell.angle_beta   90.00
_cell.angle_gamma   90.00
#
_symmetry.space_group_name_H-M   'P 1'
#
loop_
_entity.id
_entity.type
_entity.pdbx_description
1 polymer ?
#
loop_
_entity_poly.entity_id
_entity_poly.type
_entity_poly.pdbx_seq_one_letter_code
_entity_poly.pdbx_strand_id
1 'polypeptide(L)'
;MKALKFKRFSLLGWSDGGITALIAAARYPSLIHKLVVWGANAYVTEEDLQLYNAVKDVSNWSEAMRKPMEDLYGKEYFAKTFKAWVEAMSNITSKPDAGNICRHLLPFIECPTLIIHGEKDMMVPSFHPHFIHQQIKDSR
;
A
#
# COMPACT_ATOMS: atom_id res chain seq x y z
N MET A 1 4.64 18.12 0.22
CA MET A 1 5.76 18.75 0.95
C MET A 1 6.41 19.93 0.22
N LYS A 2 6.65 19.89 -1.10
CA LYS A 2 7.21 21.04 -1.85
C LYS A 2 6.38 22.31 -1.76
N ALA A 3 5.05 22.22 -1.86
CA ALA A 3 4.15 23.37 -1.69
C ALA A 3 4.31 24.01 -0.31
N LEU A 4 4.49 23.18 0.73
CA LEU A 4 4.81 23.56 2.10
C LEU A 4 6.30 23.95 2.31
N LYS A 5 7.07 24.07 1.22
CA LYS A 5 8.48 24.52 1.18
C LYS A 5 9.50 23.63 1.89
N PHE A 6 9.15 22.39 2.24
CA PHE A 6 10.13 21.41 2.74
C PHE A 6 11.01 20.88 1.60
N LYS A 7 12.34 20.95 1.80
CA LYS A 7 13.35 20.55 0.80
C LYS A 7 13.67 19.05 0.86
N ARG A 8 13.61 18.44 2.04
CA ARG A 8 13.84 17.01 2.29
C ARG A 8 13.01 16.55 3.49
N PHE A 9 12.43 15.36 3.45
CA PHE A 9 11.54 14.84 4.50
C PHE A 9 11.54 13.31 4.54
N SER A 10 11.13 12.73 5.66
CA SER A 10 10.91 11.28 5.77
C SER A 10 9.46 10.93 5.49
N LEU A 11 9.21 9.70 5.05
CA LEU A 11 7.87 9.18 4.81
C LEU A 11 7.59 8.00 5.74
N LEU A 12 6.40 8.03 6.35
CA LEU A 12 5.82 6.91 7.07
C LEU A 12 4.55 6.53 6.32
N GLY A 13 4.57 5.37 5.65
CA GLY A 13 3.51 4.94 4.75
C GLY A 13 2.86 3.64 5.22
N TRP A 14 1.55 3.66 5.41
CA TRP A 14 0.75 2.49 5.74
C TRP A 14 -0.08 2.06 4.54
N SER A 15 -0.13 0.75 4.24
CA SER A 15 -1.00 0.20 3.20
C SER A 15 -0.74 0.85 1.83
N ASP A 16 -1.76 1.36 1.13
CA ASP A 16 -1.61 2.12 -0.10
C ASP A 16 -0.73 3.38 0.07
N GLY A 17 -0.69 3.96 1.27
CA GLY A 17 0.26 5.00 1.63
C GLY A 17 1.71 4.50 1.66
N GLY A 18 1.94 3.23 2.02
CA GLY A 18 3.22 2.55 1.91
C GLY A 18 3.65 2.34 0.46
N ILE A 19 2.74 1.87 -0.40
CA ILE A 19 2.96 1.77 -1.85
C ILE A 19 3.33 3.14 -2.43
N THR A 20 2.56 4.17 -2.08
CA THR A 20 2.80 5.55 -2.51
C THR A 20 4.17 6.04 -2.04
N ALA A 21 4.57 5.73 -0.80
CA ALA A 21 5.85 6.13 -0.25
C ALA A 21 7.03 5.41 -0.94
N LEU A 22 6.90 4.12 -1.28
CA LEU A 22 7.87 3.37 -2.08
C LEU A 22 8.08 4.02 -3.46
N ILE A 23 6.98 4.32 -4.16
CA ILE A 23 7.01 4.99 -5.47
C ILE A 23 7.68 6.37 -5.35
N ALA A 24 7.33 7.14 -4.32
CA ALA A 24 7.88 8.47 -4.10
C ALA A 24 9.39 8.42 -3.79
N ALA A 25 9.84 7.46 -2.97
CA ALA A 25 11.26 7.28 -2.63
C ALA A 25 12.10 6.90 -3.86
N ALA A 26 11.57 6.03 -4.73
CA ALA A 26 12.24 5.63 -5.97
C ALA A 26 12.29 6.77 -7.00
N ARG A 27 11.20 7.52 -7.17
CA ARG A 27 11.10 8.56 -8.22
C ARG A 27 11.73 9.89 -7.81
N TYR A 28 11.82 10.18 -6.51
CA TYR A 28 12.33 11.44 -5.99
C TYR A 28 13.35 11.22 -4.85
N PRO A 29 14.43 10.46 -5.08
CA PRO A 29 15.36 10.05 -4.02
C PRO A 29 15.99 11.25 -3.30
N SER A 30 16.24 12.36 -4.00
CA SER A 30 16.78 13.58 -3.41
C SER A 30 15.86 14.27 -2.38
N LEU A 31 14.55 13.99 -2.44
CA LEU A 31 13.57 14.56 -1.50
C LEU A 31 13.37 13.70 -0.26
N ILE A 32 13.64 12.39 -0.34
CA ILE A 32 13.32 11.45 0.73
C ILE A 32 14.56 11.24 1.61
N HIS A 33 14.40 11.49 2.91
CA HIS A 33 15.48 11.33 3.88
C HIS A 33 15.56 9.90 4.42
N LYS A 34 14.42 9.37 4.89
CA LYS A 34 14.23 7.99 5.36
C LYS A 34 12.82 7.52 5.02
N LEU A 35 12.64 6.22 4.97
CA LEU A 35 11.36 5.58 4.67
C LEU A 35 11.01 4.57 5.76
N VAL A 36 9.76 4.61 6.24
CA VAL A 36 9.16 3.54 7.05
C VAL A 36 7.87 3.12 6.36
N VAL A 37 7.72 1.83 6.07
CA VAL A 37 6.50 1.30 5.44
C VAL A 37 5.98 0.08 6.17
N TRP A 38 4.66 -0.07 6.22
CA TRP A 38 4.04 -1.27 6.77
C TRP A 38 2.71 -1.59 6.09
N GLY A 39 2.40 -2.89 6.02
CA GLY A 39 1.18 -3.40 5.36
C GLY A 39 1.11 -3.07 3.87
N ALA A 40 2.25 -2.93 3.18
CA ALA A 40 2.31 -2.59 1.76
C ALA A 40 2.63 -3.82 0.90
N ASN A 41 2.11 -3.82 -0.32
CA ASN A 41 2.37 -4.82 -1.36
C ASN A 41 2.86 -4.13 -2.66
N ALA A 42 3.91 -4.67 -3.28
CA ALA A 42 4.46 -4.08 -4.51
C ALA A 42 3.79 -4.61 -5.79
N TYR A 43 2.89 -5.58 -5.65
CA TYR A 43 2.13 -6.25 -6.70
C TYR A 43 0.89 -6.92 -6.10
N VAL A 44 0.03 -7.46 -6.97
CA VAL A 44 -1.21 -8.15 -6.58
C VAL A 44 -1.16 -9.59 -7.11
N THR A 45 -1.50 -10.55 -6.25
CA THR A 45 -1.63 -11.98 -6.54
C THR A 45 -3.09 -12.43 -6.47
N GLU A 46 -3.36 -13.68 -6.86
CA GLU A 46 -4.69 -14.26 -6.68
C GLU A 46 -5.09 -14.36 -5.19
N GLU A 47 -4.14 -14.65 -4.30
CA GLU A 47 -4.38 -14.67 -2.85
C GLU A 47 -4.81 -13.28 -2.35
N ASP A 48 -4.14 -12.22 -2.80
CA ASP A 48 -4.51 -10.84 -2.45
C ASP A 48 -5.94 -10.51 -2.94
N LEU A 49 -6.29 -10.94 -4.16
CA LEU A 49 -7.63 -10.70 -4.70
C LEU A 49 -8.72 -11.43 -3.92
N GLN A 50 -8.46 -12.65 -3.45
CA GLN A 50 -9.41 -13.37 -2.61
C GLN A 50 -9.67 -12.59 -1.31
N LEU A 51 -8.62 -12.07 -0.68
CA LEU A 51 -8.72 -11.23 0.52
C LEU A 51 -9.50 -9.93 0.23
N TYR A 52 -9.19 -9.23 -0.85
CA TYR A 52 -9.88 -7.98 -1.21
C TYR A 52 -11.35 -8.20 -1.53
N ASN A 53 -11.68 -9.28 -2.25
CA ASN A 53 -13.06 -9.62 -2.58
C ASN A 53 -13.86 -10.04 -1.34
N ALA A 54 -13.25 -10.73 -0.38
CA ALA A 54 -13.89 -11.11 0.87
C ALA A 54 -14.35 -9.90 1.70
N VAL A 55 -13.67 -8.77 1.57
CA VAL A 55 -14.02 -7.52 2.27
C VAL A 55 -14.71 -6.47 1.39
N LYS A 56 -15.00 -6.78 0.12
CA LYS A 56 -15.58 -5.83 -0.86
C LYS A 56 -16.93 -5.25 -0.43
N ASP A 57 -17.77 -6.07 0.20
CA ASP A 57 -19.04 -5.63 0.79
C ASP A 57 -18.81 -5.12 2.20
N VAL A 58 -18.74 -3.78 2.32
CA VAL A 58 -18.49 -3.12 3.61
C VAL A 58 -19.59 -3.36 4.63
N SER A 59 -20.81 -3.78 4.23
CA SER A 59 -21.90 -4.05 5.19
C SER A 59 -21.61 -5.24 6.11
N ASN A 60 -20.74 -6.16 5.68
CA ASN A 60 -20.28 -7.31 6.46
C ASN A 60 -19.14 -6.98 7.43
N TRP A 61 -18.63 -5.74 7.42
CA TRP A 61 -17.57 -5.33 8.31
C TRP A 61 -18.07 -5.14 9.73
N SER A 62 -17.19 -5.38 10.70
CA SER A 62 -17.47 -5.02 12.09
C SER A 62 -17.81 -3.53 12.20
N GLU A 63 -18.74 -3.21 13.10
CA GLU A 63 -19.14 -1.82 13.33
C GLU A 63 -17.96 -0.92 13.69
N ALA A 64 -17.01 -1.44 14.47
CA ALA A 64 -15.80 -0.71 14.86
C ALA A 64 -14.94 -0.28 13.66
N MET A 65 -14.87 -1.09 12.60
CA MET A 65 -14.13 -0.76 11.37
C MET A 65 -14.95 0.12 10.42
N ARG A 66 -16.25 -0.12 10.32
CA ARG A 66 -17.14 0.57 9.37
C ARG A 66 -17.53 1.98 9.82
N LYS A 67 -17.87 2.15 11.11
CA LYS A 67 -18.45 3.38 11.65
C LYS A 67 -17.58 4.63 11.41
N PRO A 68 -16.25 4.63 11.66
CA PRO A 68 -15.42 5.81 11.43
C PRO A 68 -15.42 6.25 9.96
N MET A 69 -15.49 5.31 9.02
CA MET A 69 -15.54 5.61 7.59
C MET A 69 -16.92 6.15 7.18
N GLU A 70 -17.99 5.57 7.71
CA GLU A 70 -19.36 6.06 7.45
C GLU A 70 -19.61 7.44 8.04
N ASP A 71 -19.10 7.72 9.24
CA ASP A 71 -19.25 9.03 9.89
C ASP A 71 -18.51 10.12 9.09
N LEU A 72 -17.38 9.79 8.46
CA LEU A 72 -16.58 10.73 7.65
C LEU A 72 -17.13 10.92 6.23
N TYR A 73 -17.53 9.83 5.58
CA TYR A 73 -17.81 9.82 4.14
C TYR A 73 -19.29 9.63 3.80
N GLY A 74 -20.11 9.18 4.76
CA GLY A 74 -21.45 8.68 4.51
C GLY A 74 -21.45 7.24 3.96
N LYS A 75 -22.49 6.47 4.30
CA LYS A 75 -22.59 5.03 3.98
C LYS A 75 -22.44 4.74 2.48
N GLU A 76 -23.18 5.49 1.66
CA GLU A 76 -23.24 5.26 0.21
C GLU A 76 -21.90 5.54 -0.47
N TYR A 77 -21.28 6.69 -0.19
CA TYR A 77 -20.02 7.06 -0.81
C TYR A 77 -18.87 6.16 -0.33
N PHE A 78 -18.84 5.81 0.96
CA PHE A 78 -17.86 4.85 1.48
C PHE A 78 -17.97 3.49 0.78
N ALA A 79 -19.16 2.89 0.74
CA ALA A 79 -19.38 1.59 0.10
C ALA A 79 -19.01 1.62 -1.39
N LYS A 80 -19.44 2.65 -2.12
CA LYS A 80 -19.11 2.83 -3.54
C LYS A 80 -17.60 2.97 -3.76
N THR A 81 -16.93 3.75 -2.92
CA THR A 81 -15.49 4.02 -3.05
C THR A 81 -14.66 2.79 -2.73
N PHE A 82 -14.98 2.08 -1.65
CA PHE A 82 -14.28 0.85 -1.29
C PHE A 82 -14.46 -0.24 -2.36
N LYS A 83 -15.70 -0.39 -2.87
CA LYS A 83 -15.98 -1.30 -4.00
C LYS A 83 -15.14 -0.97 -5.23
N ALA A 84 -15.05 0.32 -5.59
CA ALA A 84 -14.25 0.78 -6.72
C ALA A 84 -12.76 0.55 -6.51
N TRP A 85 -12.27 0.68 -5.28
CA TRP A 85 -10.88 0.35 -4.93
C TRP A 85 -10.57 -1.14 -5.15
N VAL A 86 -11.44 -2.05 -4.68
CA VAL A 86 -11.27 -3.51 -4.92
C VAL A 86 -11.25 -3.81 -6.43
N GLU A 87 -12.16 -3.22 -7.19
CA GLU A 87 -12.24 -3.39 -8.65
C GLU A 87 -10.98 -2.86 -9.36
N ALA A 88 -10.43 -1.74 -8.90
CA ALA A 88 -9.18 -1.21 -9.43
C ALA A 88 -8.00 -2.17 -9.17
N MET A 89 -7.91 -2.77 -7.97
CA MET A 89 -6.89 -3.76 -7.65
C MET A 89 -7.05 -5.04 -8.48
N SER A 90 -8.29 -5.52 -8.71
CA SER A 90 -8.57 -6.63 -9.63
C SER A 90 -8.14 -6.32 -11.06
N ASN A 91 -8.33 -5.09 -11.54
CA ASN A 91 -7.90 -4.70 -12.89
C ASN A 91 -6.37 -4.61 -13.05
N ILE A 92 -5.60 -4.59 -11.96
CA ILE A 92 -4.14 -4.62 -12.02
C ILE A 92 -3.64 -6.04 -12.36
N THR A 93 -4.26 -7.09 -11.81
CA THR A 93 -3.86 -8.48 -12.09
C THR A 93 -4.22 -8.94 -13.50
N SER A 94 -5.25 -8.35 -14.11
CA SER A 94 -5.64 -8.67 -15.49
C SER A 94 -4.64 -8.15 -16.54
N LYS A 95 -3.62 -7.39 -16.12
CA LYS A 95 -2.59 -6.87 -17.01
C LYS A 95 -1.46 -7.89 -17.23
N PRO A 96 -0.75 -7.83 -18.38
CA PRO A 96 0.32 -8.78 -18.70
C PRO A 96 1.49 -8.81 -17.70
N ASP A 97 1.69 -7.73 -16.93
CA ASP A 97 2.81 -7.55 -16.01
C ASP A 97 2.57 -8.18 -14.62
N ALA A 98 1.87 -9.33 -14.58
CA ALA A 98 1.68 -10.16 -13.40
C ALA A 98 1.27 -9.39 -12.12
N GLY A 99 0.33 -8.46 -12.26
CA GLY A 99 -0.17 -7.65 -11.13
C GLY A 99 0.83 -6.62 -10.57
N ASN A 100 1.89 -6.29 -11.29
CA ASN A 100 2.89 -5.32 -10.85
C ASN A 100 2.27 -3.94 -10.55
N ILE A 101 2.54 -3.42 -9.36
CA ILE A 101 2.23 -2.04 -8.96
C ILE A 101 3.51 -1.19 -9.02
N CYS A 102 4.54 -1.62 -8.29
CA CYS A 102 5.80 -0.87 -8.17
C CYS A 102 7.05 -1.75 -8.01
N ARG A 103 6.99 -3.05 -8.37
CA ARG A 103 8.15 -3.98 -8.29
C ARG A 103 9.39 -3.40 -8.97
N HIS A 104 9.20 -2.87 -10.17
CA HIS A 104 10.25 -2.26 -11.00
C HIS A 104 10.89 -1.00 -10.39
N LEU A 105 10.26 -0.38 -9.38
CA LEU A 105 10.77 0.84 -8.74
C LEU A 105 11.61 0.56 -7.50
N LEU A 106 11.39 -0.58 -6.83
CA LEU A 106 12.02 -0.87 -5.55
C LEU A 106 13.56 -0.81 -5.57
N PRO A 107 14.26 -1.31 -6.62
CA PRO A 107 15.72 -1.24 -6.68
C PRO A 107 16.29 0.20 -6.77
N PHE A 108 15.46 1.18 -7.10
CA PHE A 108 15.86 2.60 -7.21
C PHE A 108 15.67 3.38 -5.90
N ILE A 109 15.24 2.72 -4.82
CA ILE A 109 15.13 3.36 -3.50
C ILE A 109 16.52 3.44 -2.87
N GLU A 110 17.01 4.66 -2.68
CA GLU A 110 18.36 4.93 -2.14
C GLU A 110 18.38 5.25 -0.63
N CYS A 111 17.25 5.65 -0.06
CA CYS A 111 17.20 6.08 1.34
C CYS A 111 17.11 4.88 2.30
N PRO A 112 17.64 4.99 3.54
CA PRO A 112 17.44 4.00 4.57
C PRO A 112 15.95 3.69 4.77
N THR A 113 15.59 2.42 4.70
CA THR A 113 14.21 1.94 4.70
C THR A 113 13.99 0.93 5.81
N LEU A 114 12.94 1.14 6.60
CA LEU A 114 12.42 0.19 7.58
C LEU A 114 11.07 -0.36 7.10
N ILE A 115 10.94 -1.67 7.03
CA ILE A 115 9.75 -2.39 6.64
C ILE A 115 9.23 -3.09 7.89
N ILE A 116 8.02 -2.71 8.31
CA ILE A 116 7.36 -3.32 9.48
C ILE A 116 6.23 -4.19 8.96
N HIS A 117 6.09 -5.37 9.53
CA HIS A 117 4.97 -6.25 9.25
C HIS A 117 4.45 -6.91 10.52
N GLY A 118 3.13 -6.95 10.67
CA GLY A 118 2.49 -7.72 11.73
C GLY A 118 2.31 -9.15 11.27
N GLU A 119 2.86 -10.13 11.99
CA GLU A 119 2.74 -11.56 11.62
C GLU A 119 1.30 -12.08 11.55
N LYS A 120 0.34 -11.33 12.11
CA LYS A 120 -1.10 -11.63 12.12
C LYS A 120 -1.90 -10.71 11.19
N ASP A 121 -1.25 -10.03 10.24
CA ASP A 121 -1.93 -9.21 9.25
C ASP A 121 -2.84 -10.11 8.39
N MET A 122 -4.14 -9.78 8.36
CA MET A 122 -5.15 -10.55 7.64
C MET A 122 -5.39 -10.04 6.21
N MET A 123 -4.77 -8.91 5.83
CA MET A 123 -4.99 -8.24 4.56
C MET A 123 -3.78 -8.32 3.64
N VAL A 124 -2.57 -8.41 4.19
CA VAL A 124 -1.33 -8.46 3.43
C VAL A 124 -0.54 -9.71 3.81
N PRO A 125 -0.48 -10.72 2.93
CA PRO A 125 0.35 -11.90 3.16
C PRO A 125 1.82 -11.57 3.40
N SER A 126 2.47 -12.36 4.25
CA SER A 126 3.83 -12.10 4.70
C SER A 126 4.88 -12.14 3.58
N PHE A 127 4.62 -12.76 2.44
CA PHE A 127 5.57 -12.76 1.32
C PHE A 127 5.78 -11.35 0.72
N HIS A 128 4.83 -10.42 0.86
CA HIS A 128 4.97 -9.05 0.36
C HIS A 128 6.10 -8.26 1.03
N PRO A 129 6.14 -8.11 2.37
CA PRO A 129 7.24 -7.43 3.03
C PRO A 129 8.59 -8.14 2.81
N HIS A 130 8.62 -9.47 2.72
CA HIS A 130 9.84 -10.21 2.35
C HIS A 130 10.31 -9.84 0.94
N PHE A 131 9.41 -9.79 -0.03
CA PHE A 131 9.74 -9.36 -1.39
C PHE A 131 10.25 -7.92 -1.40
N ILE A 132 9.57 -7.00 -0.71
CA ILE A 132 10.00 -5.59 -0.65
C ILE A 132 11.40 -5.49 -0.03
N HIS A 133 11.66 -6.20 1.06
CA HIS A 133 12.97 -6.22 1.72
C HIS A 133 14.08 -6.74 0.79
N GLN A 134 13.81 -7.81 0.03
CA GLN A 134 14.75 -8.36 -0.94
C GLN A 134 15.09 -7.39 -2.08
N GLN A 135 14.16 -6.52 -2.48
CA GLN A 135 14.36 -5.61 -3.61
C GLN A 135 14.96 -4.26 -3.21
N ILE A 136 14.85 -3.85 -1.95
CA ILE A 136 15.41 -2.58 -1.46
C ILE A 136 16.73 -2.85 -0.74
N LYS A 137 17.81 -2.37 -1.36
CA LYS A 137 19.16 -2.51 -0.82
C LYS A 137 19.25 -1.96 0.61
N ASP A 138 19.87 -2.73 1.50
CA ASP A 138 20.15 -2.38 2.90
C ASP A 138 18.90 -1.98 3.72
N SER A 139 17.70 -2.38 3.28
CA SER A 139 16.48 -2.22 4.07
C SER A 139 16.50 -3.14 5.31
N ARG A 140 15.60 -2.87 6.26
CA ARG A 140 15.44 -3.66 7.49
C ARG A 140 13.99 -4.02 7.72
#